data_AF-A0A947HC71-F1
#
_entry.id   AF-A0A947HC71-F1
#
_cell.length_a   1.000
_cell.length_b   1.000
_cell.length_c   1.000
_cell.angle_alpha   90.00
_cell.angle_beta   90.00
_cell.angle_gamma   90.00
#
_symmetry.space_group_name_H-M   'P 1'
#
loop_
_entity.id
_entity.type
_entity.pdbx_description
1 polymer ?
#
loop_
_entity_poly.entity_id
_entity_poly.type
_entity_poly.pdbx_seq_one_letter_code
_entity_poly.pdbx_strand_id
1 'polypeptide(L)'
;MQKWVDRALKGFRLFLGLISSSFRLVMGSSALILGLGLVFLYFQLKDNPQLMVPDRALLAKLKILPWVERVEKLGAKVTRNSRYTILADNMRRMRLMLNSYSMTGAVFPSNVNQLYQDASAQNYWWGFRNPFENTLIKNYRDWMADYQEYQYSYSKVFYKGKILYEPVGSPPHGYRIYSCDEKGELVTHADGSIYTYSNVEN
;
A
#
# COMPACT_ATOMS: atom_id res chain seq x y z
N MET A 1 -42.24 57.80 26.98
CA MET A 1 -42.03 56.35 27.15
C MET A 1 -41.24 55.74 25.98
N GLN A 2 -41.64 55.95 24.72
CA GLN A 2 -40.93 55.47 23.50
C GLN A 2 -39.42 55.78 23.46
N LYS A 3 -39.01 57.03 23.72
CA LYS A 3 -37.58 57.43 23.73
C LYS A 3 -36.72 56.66 24.75
N TRP A 4 -37.33 56.16 25.81
CA TRP A 4 -36.62 55.41 26.87
C TRP A 4 -36.43 53.95 26.45
N VAL A 5 -37.46 53.35 25.84
CA VAL A 5 -37.42 52.01 25.25
C VAL A 5 -36.39 51.94 24.12
N ASP A 6 -36.30 52.95 23.26
CA ASP A 6 -35.31 53.00 22.18
C ASP A 6 -33.86 53.07 22.68
N ARG A 7 -33.62 53.81 23.78
CA ARG A 7 -32.29 53.87 24.40
C ARG A 7 -31.91 52.54 25.04
N ALA A 8 -32.86 51.89 25.72
CA ALA A 8 -32.65 50.57 26.31
C ALA A 8 -32.35 49.51 25.23
N LEU A 9 -33.09 49.51 24.12
CA LEU A 9 -32.87 48.62 22.97
C LEU A 9 -31.52 48.86 22.29
N LYS A 10 -31.10 50.12 22.11
CA LYS A 10 -29.75 50.43 21.59
C LYS A 10 -28.65 49.93 22.50
N GLY A 11 -28.79 50.12 23.82
CA GLY A 11 -27.82 49.62 24.81
C GLY A 11 -27.71 48.09 24.79
N PHE A 12 -28.85 47.40 24.74
CA PHE A 12 -28.89 45.94 24.67
C PHE A 12 -28.26 45.38 23.39
N ARG A 13 -28.50 46.00 22.24
CA ARG A 13 -27.85 45.61 20.97
C ARG A 13 -26.34 45.79 21.01
N LEU A 14 -25.85 46.88 21.61
CA LEU A 14 -24.42 47.14 21.79
C LEU A 14 -23.77 46.08 22.71
N PHE A 15 -24.44 45.73 23.79
CA PHE A 15 -24.01 44.69 24.72
C PHE A 15 -23.94 43.31 24.05
N LEU A 16 -24.98 42.92 23.29
CA LEU A 16 -24.97 41.68 22.51
C LEU A 16 -23.87 41.67 21.43
N GLY A 17 -23.60 42.81 20.79
CA GLY A 17 -22.52 42.96 19.83
C GLY A 17 -21.14 42.71 20.45
N LEU A 18 -20.90 43.25 21.64
CA LEU A 18 -19.67 43.02 22.41
C LEU A 18 -19.51 41.55 22.79
N ILE A 19 -20.57 40.90 23.29
CA ILE A 19 -20.53 39.46 23.64
C ILE A 19 -20.22 38.61 22.41
N SER A 20 -20.87 38.89 21.27
CA SER A 20 -20.64 38.13 20.03
C SER A 20 -19.20 38.27 19.53
N SER A 21 -18.64 39.48 19.59
CA SER A 21 -17.25 39.74 19.21
C SER A 21 -16.26 38.98 20.10
N SER A 22 -16.48 38.99 21.42
CA SER A 22 -15.66 38.23 22.37
C SER A 22 -15.72 36.73 22.13
N PHE A 23 -16.91 36.18 21.87
CA PHE A 23 -17.08 34.75 21.54
C PHE A 23 -16.32 34.35 20.27
N ARG A 24 -16.34 35.20 19.23
CA ARG A 24 -15.58 34.93 17.99
C ARG A 24 -14.07 34.92 18.24
N LEU A 25 -13.56 35.84 19.06
CA LEU A 25 -12.14 35.87 19.43
C LEU A 25 -11.75 34.63 20.22
N VAL A 26 -12.59 34.18 21.17
CA VAL A 26 -12.34 32.96 21.94
C VAL A 26 -12.37 31.71 21.07
N MET A 27 -13.31 31.60 20.12
CA MET A 27 -13.33 30.47 19.18
C MET A 27 -12.14 30.49 18.22
N GLY A 28 -11.74 31.67 17.74
CA GLY A 28 -10.57 31.83 16.87
C GLY A 28 -9.28 31.44 17.58
N SER A 29 -9.09 31.88 18.83
CA SER A 29 -7.88 31.56 19.61
C SER A 29 -7.82 30.09 20.02
N SER A 30 -8.95 29.47 20.39
CA SER A 30 -9.00 28.03 20.70
C SER A 30 -8.71 27.15 19.49
N ALA A 31 -9.20 27.51 18.30
CA ALA A 31 -8.83 26.83 17.05
C ALA A 31 -7.32 26.95 16.76
N LEU A 32 -6.73 28.13 16.99
CA LEU A 32 -5.29 28.37 16.83
C LEU A 32 -4.45 27.53 17.79
N ILE A 33 -4.85 27.46 19.07
CA ILE A 33 -4.18 26.65 20.09
C ILE A 33 -4.26 25.16 19.75
N LEU A 34 -5.42 24.68 19.30
CA LEU A 34 -5.58 23.29 18.85
C LEU A 34 -4.72 22.99 17.62
N GLY A 35 -4.67 23.91 16.65
CA GLY A 35 -3.83 23.77 15.46
C GLY A 35 -2.34 23.72 15.81
N LEU A 36 -1.86 24.63 16.65
CA LEU A 36 -0.48 24.63 17.14
C LEU A 36 -0.16 23.39 17.98
N GLY A 37 -1.10 22.94 18.80
CA GLY A 37 -0.98 21.72 19.58
C GLY A 37 -0.82 20.47 18.71
N LEU A 38 -1.60 20.35 17.63
CA LEU A 38 -1.49 19.26 16.67
C LEU A 38 -0.16 19.28 15.91
N VAL A 39 0.32 20.47 15.51
CA VAL A 39 1.62 20.62 14.85
C VAL A 39 2.76 20.23 15.80
N PHE A 40 2.71 20.70 17.04
CA PHE A 40 3.71 20.34 18.06
C PHE A 40 3.70 18.84 18.36
N LEU A 41 2.51 18.23 18.48
CA LEU A 41 2.35 16.80 18.66
C LEU A 41 2.92 16.01 17.48
N TYR A 42 2.69 16.47 16.24
CA TYR A 42 3.28 15.88 15.05
C TYR A 42 4.82 15.91 15.08
N PHE A 43 5.42 17.05 15.43
CA PHE A 43 6.89 17.14 15.55
C PHE A 43 7.44 16.27 16.67
N GLN A 44 6.78 16.23 17.84
CA GLN A 44 7.19 15.33 18.91
C GLN A 44 7.12 13.84 18.52
N LEU A 45 6.07 13.43 17.80
CA LEU A 45 5.92 12.06 17.33
C LEU A 45 6.95 11.71 16.24
N LYS A 46 7.35 12.70 15.42
CA LYS A 46 8.40 12.54 14.41
C LYS A 46 9.78 12.40 15.04
N ASP A 47 10.08 13.22 16.05
CA ASP A 47 11.40 13.24 16.71
C ASP A 47 11.55 12.12 17.75
N ASN A 48 10.46 11.70 18.38
CA ASN A 48 10.41 10.63 19.37
C ASN A 48 9.39 9.56 18.96
N PRO A 49 9.71 8.68 17.99
CA PRO A 49 8.80 7.61 17.56
C PRO A 49 8.44 6.64 18.68
N GLN A 50 9.18 6.65 19.79
CA GLN A 50 8.89 5.87 21.00
C GLN A 50 7.59 6.34 21.70
N LEU A 51 7.19 7.60 21.54
CA LEU A 51 5.91 8.13 22.06
C LEU A 51 4.69 7.58 21.27
N MET A 52 4.89 7.06 20.05
CA MET A 52 3.84 6.33 19.31
C MET A 52 3.60 4.92 19.86
N VAL A 53 4.44 4.42 20.76
CA VAL A 53 4.20 3.17 21.47
C VAL A 53 3.61 3.54 22.81
N PRO A 54 2.26 3.67 22.93
CA PRO A 54 1.67 4.00 24.20
C PRO A 54 2.11 2.95 25.22
N ASP A 55 2.61 3.44 26.35
CA ASP A 55 3.18 2.61 27.38
C ASP A 55 2.19 1.51 27.74
N ARG A 56 2.55 0.25 27.45
CA ARG A 56 1.60 -0.89 27.49
C ARG A 56 0.96 -1.01 28.88
N ALA A 57 1.68 -0.59 29.91
CA ALA A 57 1.18 -0.53 31.28
C ALA A 57 0.02 0.47 31.47
N LEU A 58 0.06 1.63 30.82
CA LEU A 58 -1.02 2.62 30.84
C LEU A 58 -2.24 2.17 30.01
N LEU A 59 -2.02 1.55 28.86
CA LEU A 59 -3.10 0.99 28.02
C LEU A 59 -3.84 -0.17 28.70
N ALA A 60 -3.10 -1.01 29.43
CA ALA A 60 -3.66 -2.08 30.23
C ALA A 60 -4.53 -1.54 31.37
N LYS A 61 -4.08 -0.48 32.07
CA LYS A 61 -4.87 0.21 33.11
C LYS A 61 -6.16 0.83 32.56
N LEU A 62 -6.13 1.36 31.33
CA LEU A 62 -7.31 1.94 30.68
C LEU A 62 -8.26 0.89 30.06
N LYS A 63 -7.94 -0.40 30.10
CA LYS A 63 -8.67 -1.50 29.43
C LYS A 63 -8.84 -1.32 27.91
N ILE A 64 -8.04 -0.47 27.28
CA ILE A 64 -8.09 -0.21 25.82
C ILE A 64 -7.20 -1.22 25.07
N LEU A 65 -6.30 -1.91 25.76
CA LEU A 65 -5.37 -2.89 25.18
C LEU A 65 -6.03 -3.88 24.20
N PRO A 66 -7.19 -4.52 24.51
CA PRO A 66 -7.83 -5.45 23.57
C PRO A 66 -8.34 -4.78 22.29
N TRP A 67 -8.70 -3.50 22.37
CA TRP A 67 -9.12 -2.71 21.22
C TRP A 67 -7.91 -2.31 20.36
N VAL A 68 -6.80 -1.88 20.99
CA VAL A 68 -5.53 -1.58 20.29
C VAL A 68 -5.04 -2.82 19.54
N GLU A 69 -5.00 -3.98 20.20
CA GLU A 69 -4.58 -5.24 19.56
C GLU A 69 -5.48 -5.62 18.37
N ARG A 70 -6.79 -5.37 18.45
CA ARG A 70 -7.70 -5.60 17.32
C ARG A 70 -7.39 -4.67 16.16
N VAL A 71 -7.15 -3.38 16.43
CA VAL A 71 -6.78 -2.41 15.40
C VAL A 71 -5.44 -2.76 14.75
N GLU A 72 -4.44 -3.17 15.55
CA GLU A 72 -3.15 -3.64 15.03
C GLU A 72 -3.31 -4.89 14.15
N LYS A 73 -4.08 -5.88 14.61
CA LYS A 73 -4.38 -7.09 13.82
C LYS A 73 -5.12 -6.77 12.52
N LEU A 74 -6.07 -5.84 12.56
CA LEU A 74 -6.78 -5.37 11.37
C LEU A 74 -5.84 -4.62 10.42
N GLY A 75 -4.99 -3.72 10.93
CA GLY A 75 -3.99 -3.00 10.14
C GLY A 75 -3.01 -3.95 9.46
N ALA A 76 -2.51 -4.95 10.19
CA ALA A 76 -1.66 -6.00 9.65
C ALA A 76 -2.38 -6.80 8.55
N LYS A 77 -3.65 -7.18 8.77
CA LYS A 77 -4.45 -7.91 7.78
C LYS A 77 -4.72 -7.08 6.51
N VAL A 78 -5.06 -5.80 6.66
CA VAL A 78 -5.28 -4.89 5.53
C VAL A 78 -3.99 -4.69 4.73
N THR A 79 -2.86 -4.48 5.43
CA THR A 79 -1.54 -4.35 4.80
C THR A 79 -1.15 -5.64 4.06
N ARG A 80 -1.42 -6.80 4.67
CA ARG A 80 -1.21 -8.08 4.00
C ARG A 80 -2.05 -8.18 2.73
N ASN A 81 -3.35 -7.93 2.83
CA ASN A 81 -4.28 -8.01 1.69
C ASN A 81 -3.91 -7.04 0.56
N SER A 82 -3.48 -5.81 0.88
CA SER A 82 -3.06 -4.86 -0.15
C SER A 82 -1.81 -5.33 -0.89
N ARG A 83 -0.84 -5.93 -0.19
CA ARG A 83 0.36 -6.52 -0.80
C ARG A 83 0.01 -7.67 -1.76
N TYR A 84 -0.87 -8.60 -1.36
CA TYR A 84 -1.32 -9.68 -2.25
C TYR A 84 -2.13 -9.16 -3.44
N THR A 85 -2.88 -8.07 -3.27
CA THR A 85 -3.59 -7.41 -4.38
C THR A 85 -2.60 -6.88 -5.43
N ILE A 86 -1.50 -6.27 -4.99
CA ILE A 86 -0.43 -5.81 -5.89
C ILE A 86 0.24 -6.99 -6.61
N LEU A 87 0.52 -8.10 -5.90
CA LEU A 87 1.06 -9.31 -6.53
C LEU A 87 0.12 -9.86 -7.61
N ALA A 88 -1.17 -9.96 -7.31
CA ALA A 88 -2.17 -10.40 -8.27
C ALA A 88 -2.27 -9.46 -9.49
N ASP A 89 -2.19 -8.15 -9.28
CA ASP A 89 -2.15 -7.16 -10.37
C ASP A 89 -0.89 -7.33 -11.24
N ASN A 90 0.28 -7.50 -10.63
CA ASN A 90 1.53 -7.77 -11.36
C ASN A 90 1.42 -9.07 -12.19
N MET A 91 0.92 -10.15 -11.59
CA MET A 91 0.71 -11.41 -12.31
C MET A 91 -0.23 -11.23 -13.50
N ARG A 92 -1.33 -10.48 -13.32
CA ARG A 92 -2.28 -10.17 -14.40
C ARG A 92 -1.66 -9.34 -15.51
N ARG A 93 -0.86 -8.31 -15.18
CA ARG A 93 -0.15 -7.50 -16.18
C ARG A 93 0.84 -8.33 -16.98
N MET A 94 1.62 -9.18 -16.31
CA MET A 94 2.54 -10.12 -16.95
C MET A 94 1.79 -11.06 -17.92
N ARG A 95 0.64 -11.59 -17.50
CA ARG A 95 -0.23 -12.40 -18.36
C ARG A 95 -0.68 -11.66 -19.61
N LEU A 96 -1.11 -10.40 -19.46
CA LEU A 96 -1.54 -9.57 -20.58
C LEU A 96 -0.38 -9.31 -21.56
N MET A 97 0.82 -9.05 -21.04
CA MET A 97 2.01 -8.85 -21.88
C MET A 97 2.39 -10.10 -22.66
N LEU A 98 2.42 -11.26 -22.01
CA LEU A 98 2.69 -12.54 -22.68
C LEU A 98 1.62 -12.84 -23.74
N ASN A 99 0.35 -12.57 -23.44
CA ASN A 99 -0.72 -12.76 -24.41
C ASN A 99 -0.64 -11.79 -25.61
N SER A 100 -0.17 -10.56 -25.42
CA SER A 100 0.10 -9.67 -26.55
C SER A 100 1.30 -10.13 -27.38
N TYR A 101 2.26 -10.82 -26.75
CA TYR A 101 3.44 -11.35 -27.44
C TYR A 101 3.04 -12.39 -28.50
N SER A 102 2.16 -13.35 -28.17
CA SER A 102 1.71 -14.36 -29.11
C SER A 102 0.91 -13.80 -30.30
N MET A 103 0.22 -12.67 -30.13
CA MET A 103 -0.50 -12.01 -31.23
C MET A 103 0.41 -11.46 -32.32
N THR A 104 1.70 -11.23 -32.02
CA THR A 104 2.69 -10.81 -33.02
C THR A 104 3.25 -11.97 -33.86
N GLY A 105 2.78 -13.21 -33.63
CA GLY A 105 3.23 -14.41 -34.33
C GLY A 105 4.55 -14.98 -33.79
N ALA A 106 5.07 -14.43 -32.69
CA ALA A 106 6.30 -14.87 -32.06
C ALA A 106 6.04 -15.99 -31.03
N VAL A 107 6.98 -16.94 -30.96
CA VAL A 107 7.08 -17.95 -29.90
C VAL A 107 7.26 -17.27 -28.56
N PHE A 108 6.69 -17.79 -27.46
CA PHE A 108 6.91 -17.18 -26.15
C PHE A 108 8.41 -17.09 -25.79
N PRO A 109 8.83 -16.04 -25.07
CA PRO A 109 10.24 -15.83 -24.74
C PRO A 109 10.78 -17.00 -23.90
N SER A 110 12.04 -17.38 -24.14
CA SER A 110 12.64 -18.52 -23.41
C SER A 110 13.09 -18.17 -21.98
N ASN A 111 13.10 -16.90 -21.63
CA ASN A 111 13.43 -16.43 -20.29
C ASN A 111 12.96 -14.98 -20.06
N VAL A 112 13.00 -14.56 -18.80
CA VAL A 112 12.68 -13.21 -18.34
C VAL A 112 13.53 -12.14 -19.03
N ASN A 113 14.82 -12.41 -19.27
CA ASN A 113 15.71 -11.44 -19.91
C ASN A 113 15.31 -11.13 -21.36
N GLN A 114 14.95 -12.15 -22.14
CA GLN A 114 14.45 -11.97 -23.50
C GLN A 114 13.14 -11.18 -23.50
N LEU A 115 12.19 -11.56 -22.63
CA LEU A 115 10.93 -10.83 -22.49
C LEU A 115 11.15 -9.34 -22.16
N TYR A 116 12.11 -9.04 -21.28
CA TYR A 116 12.45 -7.66 -20.95
C TYR A 116 13.03 -6.89 -22.14
N GLN A 117 13.95 -7.49 -22.89
CA GLN A 117 14.57 -6.85 -24.06
C GLN A 117 13.52 -6.48 -25.10
N ASP A 118 12.63 -7.42 -25.42
CA ASP A 118 11.58 -7.21 -26.42
C ASP A 118 10.55 -6.17 -25.96
N ALA A 119 10.19 -6.22 -24.67
CA ALA A 119 9.22 -5.29 -24.11
C ALA A 119 9.75 -3.87 -23.90
N SER A 120 11.04 -3.73 -23.60
CA SER A 120 11.72 -2.44 -23.54
C SER A 120 11.79 -1.79 -24.92
N ALA A 121 11.98 -2.57 -25.99
CA ALA A 121 12.00 -2.04 -27.35
C ALA A 121 10.64 -1.47 -27.78
N GLN A 122 9.55 -2.00 -27.23
CA GLN A 122 8.18 -1.66 -27.60
C GLN A 122 7.43 -0.81 -26.55
N ASN A 123 8.11 -0.33 -25.50
CA ASN A 123 7.60 0.59 -24.47
C ASN A 123 6.35 0.13 -23.69
N TYR A 124 6.11 -1.17 -23.51
CA TYR A 124 4.97 -1.68 -22.72
C TYR A 124 5.34 -2.17 -21.30
N TRP A 125 6.55 -1.88 -20.81
CA TRP A 125 7.13 -2.41 -19.56
C TRP A 125 6.78 -1.63 -18.26
N TRP A 126 5.79 -0.76 -18.25
CA TRP A 126 5.60 0.20 -17.15
C TRP A 126 4.56 -0.24 -16.10
N GLY A 127 4.83 0.13 -14.84
CA GLY A 127 3.84 0.07 -13.76
C GLY A 127 3.88 -1.16 -12.83
N PHE A 128 4.87 -2.03 -12.95
CA PHE A 128 5.12 -3.08 -11.95
C PHE A 128 5.68 -2.49 -10.66
N ARG A 129 5.40 -3.13 -9.52
CA ARG A 129 5.87 -2.73 -8.18
C ARG A 129 6.12 -3.95 -7.30
N ASN A 130 7.20 -3.98 -6.52
CA ASN A 130 7.41 -4.99 -5.50
C ASN A 130 6.69 -4.48 -4.22
N PRO A 131 5.64 -5.17 -3.74
CA PRO A 131 4.85 -4.67 -2.62
C PRO A 131 5.56 -4.74 -1.26
N PHE A 132 6.75 -5.34 -1.20
CA PHE A 132 7.53 -5.49 0.03
C PHE A 132 8.84 -4.72 0.05
N GLU A 133 9.14 -3.97 -1.02
CA GLU A 133 10.28 -3.09 -1.11
C GLU A 133 9.79 -1.64 -1.25
N ASN A 134 10.39 -0.73 -0.49
CA ASN A 134 10.07 0.69 -0.56
C ASN A 134 10.85 1.43 -1.67
N THR A 135 11.63 0.69 -2.46
CA THR A 135 12.42 1.23 -3.56
C THR A 135 11.60 1.26 -4.84
N LEU A 136 11.65 2.39 -5.54
CA LEU A 136 11.18 2.46 -6.92
C LEU A 136 11.95 1.40 -7.72
N ILE A 137 11.23 0.52 -8.39
CA ILE A 137 11.81 -0.49 -9.27
C ILE A 137 12.63 0.22 -10.34
N LYS A 138 13.92 -0.07 -10.39
CA LYS A 138 14.82 0.45 -11.42
C LYS A 138 15.14 -0.62 -12.46
N ASN A 139 15.09 -1.89 -12.07
CA ASN A 139 15.44 -3.03 -12.91
C ASN A 139 14.32 -4.08 -12.89
N TYR A 140 14.10 -4.77 -14.00
CA TYR A 140 13.14 -5.89 -14.04
C TYR A 140 13.46 -6.98 -13.01
N ARG A 141 14.75 -7.17 -12.70
CA ARG A 141 15.23 -8.15 -11.72
C ARG A 141 14.73 -7.91 -10.30
N ASP A 142 14.28 -6.69 -9.99
CA ASP A 142 13.76 -6.33 -8.66
C ASP A 142 12.36 -6.92 -8.42
N TRP A 143 11.63 -7.27 -9.48
CA TRP A 143 10.25 -7.76 -9.39
C TRP A 143 9.96 -9.02 -10.20
N MET A 144 10.85 -9.44 -11.09
CA MET A 144 10.68 -10.63 -11.91
C MET A 144 11.95 -11.49 -11.94
N ALA A 145 11.77 -12.81 -12.02
CA ALA A 145 12.86 -13.77 -12.20
C ALA A 145 12.38 -15.03 -12.92
N ASP A 146 13.31 -15.81 -13.47
CA ASP A 146 12.98 -17.10 -14.07
C ASP A 146 12.64 -18.13 -12.98
N TYR A 147 11.60 -18.94 -13.19
CA TYR A 147 11.19 -19.97 -12.25
C TYR A 147 12.28 -21.03 -12.07
N GLN A 148 13.05 -21.32 -13.12
CA GLN A 148 14.19 -22.23 -13.05
C GLN A 148 15.27 -21.73 -12.07
N GLU A 149 15.63 -20.44 -12.12
CA GLU A 149 16.55 -19.84 -11.15
C GLU A 149 16.01 -19.93 -9.72
N TYR A 150 14.70 -19.69 -9.56
CA TYR A 150 14.03 -19.86 -8.28
C TYR A 150 14.19 -21.29 -7.77
N GLN A 151 13.93 -22.32 -8.57
CA GLN A 151 14.01 -23.71 -8.15
C GLN A 151 15.40 -24.08 -7.61
N TYR A 152 16.46 -23.66 -8.31
CA TYR A 152 17.84 -23.98 -7.94
C TYR A 152 18.45 -23.05 -6.89
N SER A 153 17.79 -21.94 -6.53
CA SER A 153 18.30 -21.05 -5.50
C SER A 153 18.30 -21.69 -4.11
N TYR A 154 19.42 -21.61 -3.40
CA TYR A 154 19.53 -22.02 -2.00
C TYR A 154 18.70 -21.15 -1.06
N SER A 155 18.63 -19.84 -1.32
CA SER A 155 17.86 -18.88 -0.51
C SER A 155 16.69 -18.32 -1.30
N LYS A 156 15.48 -18.54 -0.80
CA LYS A 156 14.25 -18.00 -1.42
C LYS A 156 13.98 -16.55 -1.05
N VAL A 157 14.64 -16.02 -0.01
CA VAL A 157 14.45 -14.64 0.48
C VAL A 157 14.67 -13.58 -0.61
N PHE A 158 15.56 -13.84 -1.57
CA PHE A 158 15.84 -12.95 -2.71
C PHE A 158 14.69 -12.85 -3.73
N TYR A 159 13.67 -13.71 -3.62
CA TYR A 159 12.49 -13.73 -4.47
C TYR A 159 11.28 -13.08 -3.81
N LYS A 160 11.44 -12.50 -2.63
CA LYS A 160 10.39 -11.78 -1.90
C LYS A 160 9.64 -10.81 -2.82
N GLY A 161 8.33 -11.03 -2.98
CA GLY A 161 7.47 -10.17 -3.78
C GLY A 161 7.66 -10.23 -5.29
N LYS A 162 8.49 -11.16 -5.80
CA LYS A 162 8.74 -11.29 -7.23
C LYS A 162 7.69 -12.14 -7.92
N ILE A 163 7.54 -11.89 -9.21
CA ILE A 163 6.79 -12.72 -10.15
C ILE A 163 7.79 -13.67 -10.83
N LEU A 164 7.45 -14.95 -10.91
CA LEU A 164 8.30 -15.94 -11.57
C LEU A 164 7.68 -16.33 -12.91
N TYR A 165 8.54 -16.47 -13.92
CA TYR A 165 8.16 -16.89 -15.26
C TYR A 165 8.72 -18.28 -15.57
N GLU A 166 7.87 -19.20 -16.03
CA GLU A 166 8.26 -20.50 -16.54
C GLU A 166 7.77 -20.63 -18.00
N PRO A 167 8.66 -20.71 -19.00
CA PRO A 167 8.27 -21.08 -20.35
C PRO A 167 7.93 -22.58 -20.41
N VAL A 168 6.87 -22.94 -21.15
CA VAL A 168 6.42 -24.32 -21.32
C VAL A 168 6.61 -24.76 -22.77
N GLY A 169 7.31 -25.89 -22.95
CA GLY A 169 7.62 -26.47 -24.25
C GLY A 169 8.96 -26.06 -24.84
N SER A 170 9.38 -26.77 -25.89
CA SER A 170 10.58 -26.45 -26.66
C SER A 170 10.29 -26.62 -28.17
N PRO A 171 10.11 -25.53 -28.94
CA PRO A 171 10.12 -24.13 -28.50
C PRO A 171 8.94 -23.76 -27.57
N PRO A 172 9.03 -22.69 -26.76
CA PRO A 172 7.98 -22.32 -25.81
C PRO A 172 6.64 -21.97 -26.48
N HIS A 173 5.65 -22.85 -26.35
CA HIS A 173 4.28 -22.64 -26.83
C HIS A 173 3.32 -22.26 -25.69
N GLY A 174 3.82 -22.27 -24.45
CA GLY A 174 3.07 -21.85 -23.28
C GLY A 174 3.93 -21.20 -22.22
N TYR A 175 3.28 -20.83 -21.13
CA TYR A 175 3.91 -20.26 -19.96
C TYR A 175 3.13 -20.57 -18.68
N ARG A 176 3.84 -20.50 -17.55
CA ARG A 176 3.27 -20.37 -16.22
C ARG A 176 3.87 -19.16 -15.50
N ILE A 177 3.03 -18.51 -14.71
CA ILE A 177 3.38 -17.34 -13.90
C ILE A 177 3.10 -17.70 -12.45
N TYR A 178 4.08 -17.45 -11.60
CA TYR A 178 3.97 -17.61 -10.15
C TYR A 178 4.19 -16.28 -9.45
N SER A 179 3.79 -16.18 -8.19
CA SER A 179 4.17 -15.07 -7.32
C SER A 179 4.80 -15.58 -6.04
N CYS A 180 5.71 -14.78 -5.49
CA CYS A 180 6.39 -15.04 -4.24
C CYS A 180 5.90 -14.10 -3.13
N ASP A 181 5.74 -14.64 -1.93
CA ASP A 181 5.27 -13.92 -0.75
C ASP A 181 6.37 -13.11 -0.06
N GLU A 182 6.14 -12.70 1.20
CA GLU A 182 7.10 -11.91 1.98
C GLU A 182 8.37 -12.67 2.40
N LYS A 183 8.35 -14.01 2.37
CA LYS A 183 9.49 -14.89 2.64
C LYS A 183 10.17 -15.33 1.35
N GLY A 184 9.55 -15.02 0.20
CA GLY A 184 9.98 -15.49 -1.11
C GLY A 184 9.45 -16.89 -1.45
N GLU A 185 8.51 -17.42 -0.67
CA GLU A 185 7.85 -18.69 -0.94
C GLU A 185 6.73 -18.50 -1.98
N LEU A 186 6.40 -19.55 -2.73
CA LEU A 186 5.30 -19.47 -3.70
C LEU A 186 3.98 -19.21 -2.98
N VAL A 187 3.19 -18.26 -3.48
CA VAL A 187 1.86 -17.98 -2.97
C VAL A 187 0.96 -19.18 -3.24
N THR A 188 0.24 -19.63 -2.21
CA THR A 188 -0.70 -20.75 -2.29
C THR A 188 -2.14 -20.32 -2.02
N HIS A 189 -3.08 -21.08 -2.57
CA HIS A 189 -4.49 -21.04 -2.22
C HIS A 189 -4.73 -21.61 -0.80
N ALA A 190 -5.95 -21.44 -0.29
CA ALA A 190 -6.33 -21.94 1.03
C ALA A 190 -6.25 -23.48 1.14
N ASP A 191 -6.33 -24.20 0.01
CA ASP A 191 -6.18 -25.64 -0.08
C ASP A 191 -4.71 -26.11 -0.17
N GLY A 192 -3.76 -25.16 -0.18
CA GLY A 192 -2.32 -25.44 -0.30
C GLY A 192 -1.82 -25.58 -1.74
N SER A 193 -2.69 -25.54 -2.76
CA SER A 193 -2.27 -25.53 -4.15
C SER A 193 -1.57 -24.21 -4.51
N ILE A 194 -0.60 -24.26 -5.42
CA ILE A 194 0.16 -23.06 -5.81
C ILE A 194 -0.75 -22.14 -6.64
N TYR A 195 -0.78 -20.85 -6.30
CA TYR A 195 -1.48 -19.85 -7.09
C TYR A 195 -0.68 -19.54 -8.37
N THR A 196 -1.21 -19.95 -9.52
CA THR A 196 -0.55 -19.76 -10.82
C THR A 196 -1.49 -19.12 -11.85
N TYR A 197 -0.92 -18.45 -12.85
CA TYR A 197 -1.57 -18.26 -14.13
C TYR A 197 -0.85 -19.06 -15.20
N SER A 198 -1.59 -19.77 -16.02
CA SER A 198 -1.08 -20.59 -17.12
C SER A 198 -1.93 -20.37 -18.36
N ASN A 199 -1.32 -20.47 -19.55
CA ASN A 199 -2.06 -20.59 -20.81
C ASN A 199 -2.09 -22.04 -21.34
N VAL A 200 -1.42 -22.97 -20.67
CA VAL A 200 -1.52 -24.41 -20.91
C VAL A 200 -2.49 -25.01 -19.89
N GLU A 201 -3.31 -25.96 -20.33
CA GLU A 201 -4.17 -26.74 -19.42
C GLU A 201 -3.28 -27.44 -18.38
N ASN A 202 -3.70 -27.35 -17.10
CA ASN A 202 -3.00 -27.97 -15.97
C ASN A 202 -3.29 -29.46 -15.89
#